data_AF-K2FKW3-F1
#
_entry.id   AF-K2FKW3-F1
#
_cell.length_a   1.000
_cell.length_b   1.000
_cell.length_c   1.000
_cell.angle_alpha   90.00
_cell.angle_beta   90.00
_cell.angle_gamma   90.00
#
_symmetry.space_group_name_H-M   'P 1'
#
loop_
_entity.id
_entity.type
_entity.pdbx_description
1 polymer ?
#
loop_
_entity_poly.entity_id
_entity_poly.type
_entity_poly.pdbx_seq_one_letter_code
_entity_poly.pdbx_strand_id
1 'polypeptide(L)'
;MKLKQDKYRKARGGHSRLLDVSCSKCSEHLFHYQKDGLGTLKRTYLDRICNSTKFENLQHLSLGKIPQLICPNCKEHIGTPIIYKKENRLAFRLFEGAVSKKIVNLESQKNL
;
A
#
# COMPACT_ATOMS: atom_id res chain seq x y z
N MET A 1 0.94 11.47 11.64
CA MET A 1 -0.04 10.60 10.94
C MET A 1 -0.68 9.60 11.92
N LYS A 2 -1.98 9.29 11.79
CA LYS A 2 -2.68 8.29 12.63
C LYS A 2 -3.05 7.05 11.82
N LEU A 3 -2.63 5.86 12.27
CA LEU A 3 -2.99 4.60 11.62
C LEU A 3 -4.48 4.29 11.80
N LYS A 4 -5.09 3.66 10.78
CA LYS A 4 -6.48 3.22 10.82
C LYS A 4 -6.65 2.06 11.79
N GLN A 5 -7.67 2.15 12.65
CA GLN A 5 -8.00 1.15 13.67
C GLN A 5 -9.42 0.63 13.46
N ASP A 6 -9.58 -0.34 12.55
CA ASP A 6 -10.89 -0.88 12.17
C ASP A 6 -10.99 -2.40 12.38
N LYS A 7 -12.13 -2.97 11.97
CA LYS A 7 -12.40 -4.41 12.03
C LYS A 7 -11.37 -5.25 11.27
N TYR A 8 -10.79 -4.73 10.18
CA TYR A 8 -9.80 -5.45 9.38
C TYR A 8 -8.46 -5.57 10.12
N ARG A 9 -8.06 -4.53 10.86
CA ARG A 9 -6.90 -4.59 11.76
C ARG A 9 -7.12 -5.61 12.87
N LYS A 10 -8.29 -5.56 13.54
CA LYS A 10 -8.63 -6.50 14.63
C LYS A 10 -8.60 -7.96 14.16
N ALA A 11 -9.19 -8.26 13.01
CA ALA A 11 -9.18 -9.60 12.41
C ALA A 11 -7.79 -10.13 12.04
N ARG A 12 -6.75 -9.27 12.04
CA ARG A 12 -5.36 -9.62 11.71
C ARG A 12 -4.43 -9.52 12.92
N GLY A 13 -4.98 -9.78 14.11
CA GLY A 13 -4.23 -9.80 15.37
C GLY A 13 -4.04 -8.43 16.01
N GLY A 14 -4.70 -7.38 15.51
CA GLY A 14 -4.68 -6.07 16.16
C GLY A 14 -3.36 -5.32 16.06
N HIS A 15 -2.38 -5.79 15.28
CA HIS A 15 -1.11 -5.09 15.09
C HIS A 15 -0.96 -4.58 13.66
N SER A 16 -0.42 -3.38 13.54
CA SER A 16 -0.13 -2.72 12.28
C SER A 16 1.30 -2.21 12.30
N ARG A 17 1.97 -2.23 11.14
CA ARG A 17 3.26 -1.59 10.93
C ARG A 17 3.13 -0.64 9.75
N LEU A 18 3.87 0.47 9.79
CA LEU A 18 4.01 1.33 8.63
C LEU A 18 5.19 0.83 7.79
N LEU A 19 4.94 0.64 6.50
CA LEU A 19 5.98 0.32 5.54
C LEU A 19 6.25 1.53 4.65
N ASP A 20 7.51 1.85 4.43
CA ASP A 20 7.97 2.59 3.26
C ASP A 20 8.12 1.57 2.13
N VAL A 21 7.37 1.77 1.05
CA VAL A 21 7.35 0.91 -0.13
C VAL A 21 8.03 1.63 -1.28
N SER A 22 9.06 1.01 -1.85
CA SER A 22 9.86 1.57 -2.94
C SER A 22 9.91 0.59 -4.11
N CYS A 23 10.15 1.10 -5.32
CA CYS A 23 10.44 0.28 -6.49
C CYS A 23 11.71 -0.54 -6.24
N SER A 24 11.66 -1.86 -6.41
CA SER A 24 12.84 -2.71 -6.19
C SER A 24 13.95 -2.46 -7.23
N LYS A 25 13.59 -1.99 -8.43
CA LYS A 25 14.51 -1.78 -9.55
C LYS A 25 15.34 -0.51 -9.42
N CYS A 26 14.73 0.61 -9.02
CA CYS A 26 15.41 1.91 -8.96
C CYS A 26 15.36 2.59 -7.59
N SER A 27 14.85 1.92 -6.56
CA SER A 27 14.70 2.44 -5.20
C SER A 27 13.79 3.67 -5.04
N GLU A 28 13.09 4.09 -6.09
CA GLU A 28 12.13 5.20 -6.04
C GLU A 28 11.05 4.94 -4.98
N HIS A 29 10.84 5.91 -4.09
CA HIS A 29 9.75 5.84 -3.11
C HIS A 29 8.40 5.87 -3.83
N LEU A 30 7.55 4.88 -3.55
CA LEU A 30 6.22 4.78 -4.16
C LEU A 30 5.16 5.35 -3.21
N PHE A 31 5.12 4.85 -1.98
CA PHE A 31 4.17 5.28 -0.96
C PHE A 31 4.47 4.65 0.40
N HIS A 32 3.88 5.24 1.44
CA HIS A 32 3.75 4.59 2.73
C HIS A 32 2.52 3.69 2.77
N TYR A 33 2.62 2.55 3.45
CA TYR A 33 1.53 1.57 3.51
C TYR A 33 1.35 1.03 4.93
N GLN A 34 0.13 1.13 5.46
CA GLN A 34 -0.24 0.47 6.70
C GLN A 34 -0.46 -1.02 6.45
N LYS A 35 0.48 -1.84 6.90
CA LYS A 35 0.37 -3.30 6.86
C LYS A 35 -0.19 -3.86 8.16
N ASP A 36 -1.30 -4.55 8.06
CA ASP A 36 -1.91 -5.32 9.15
C ASP A 36 -1.46 -6.81 9.08
N GLY A 37 -1.12 -7.42 10.22
CA GLY A 37 -0.77 -8.84 10.33
C GLY A 37 0.63 -9.25 9.82
N LEU A 38 1.01 -10.51 10.09
CA LEU A 38 2.40 -11.02 10.01
C LEU A 38 2.87 -11.58 8.64
N GLY A 39 2.03 -11.66 7.61
CA GLY A 39 2.40 -12.26 6.31
C GLY A 39 3.23 -11.38 5.37
N THR A 40 3.66 -11.92 4.22
CA THR A 40 4.32 -11.13 3.15
C THR A 40 3.37 -10.12 2.49
N LEU A 41 3.92 -9.05 1.92
CA LEU A 41 3.15 -8.03 1.21
C LEU A 41 2.89 -8.48 -0.22
N LYS A 42 1.76 -9.17 -0.44
CA LYS A 42 1.31 -9.61 -1.78
C LYS A 42 0.37 -8.60 -2.46
N ARG A 43 -0.21 -7.69 -1.67
CA ARG A 43 -1.20 -6.72 -2.11
C ARG A 43 -1.21 -5.50 -1.21
N THR A 44 -1.60 -4.37 -1.76
CA THR A 44 -1.78 -3.12 -1.02
C THR A 44 -3.21 -2.64 -1.16
N TYR A 45 -3.98 -2.65 -0.07
CA TYR A 45 -5.34 -2.08 -0.08
C TYR A 45 -5.26 -0.57 -0.27
N LEU A 46 -6.09 -0.02 -1.15
CA LEU A 46 -5.99 1.40 -1.52
C LEU A 46 -6.26 2.32 -0.33
N ASP A 47 -7.22 1.95 0.51
CA ASP A 47 -7.54 2.68 1.73
C ASP A 47 -6.49 2.50 2.86
N ARG A 48 -5.42 1.74 2.62
CA ARG A 48 -4.28 1.58 3.54
C ARG A 48 -3.00 2.25 3.03
N ILE A 49 -3.04 2.81 1.82
CA ILE A 49 -1.97 3.68 1.33
C ILE A 49 -2.07 5.01 2.08
N CYS A 50 -0.93 5.48 2.57
CA CYS A 50 -0.83 6.65 3.42
C CYS A 50 -0.04 7.76 2.72
N ASN A 51 -0.41 9.02 3.02
CA ASN A 51 0.34 10.23 2.62
C ASN A 51 0.76 10.25 1.15
N SER A 52 -0.17 9.97 0.24
CA SER A 52 0.09 10.07 -1.19
C SER A 52 -1.07 10.73 -1.90
N THR A 53 -0.82 11.93 -2.42
CA THR A 53 -1.77 12.68 -3.26
C THR A 53 -2.15 11.88 -4.51
N LYS A 54 -1.22 11.08 -5.05
CA LYS A 54 -1.45 10.24 -6.23
C LYS A 54 -2.46 9.10 -5.98
N PHE A 55 -2.49 8.54 -4.77
CA PHE A 55 -3.37 7.42 -4.44
C PHE A 55 -4.58 7.83 -3.61
N GLU A 56 -4.71 9.12 -3.32
CA GLU A 56 -5.85 9.66 -2.58
C GLU A 56 -7.16 9.37 -3.31
N ASN A 57 -8.18 8.99 -2.55
CA ASN A 57 -9.53 8.71 -3.04
C ASN A 57 -9.69 7.57 -4.05
N LEU A 58 -8.62 6.88 -4.47
CA LEU A 58 -8.74 5.73 -5.39
C LEU A 58 -9.62 4.60 -4.82
N GLN A 59 -9.72 4.49 -3.49
CA GLN A 59 -10.62 3.54 -2.83
C GLN A 59 -12.12 3.81 -3.07
N HIS A 60 -12.48 5.00 -3.58
CA HIS A 60 -13.86 5.40 -3.88
C HIS A 60 -14.20 5.31 -5.38
N LEU A 61 -13.23 4.95 -6.22
CA LEU A 61 -13.43 4.77 -7.66
C LEU A 61 -13.90 3.36 -8.00
N SER A 62 -14.50 3.19 -9.18
CA SER A 62 -14.72 1.87 -9.75
C SER A 62 -13.40 1.28 -10.26
N LEU A 63 -13.27 -0.05 -10.21
CA LEU A 63 -12.03 -0.75 -10.56
C LEU A 63 -11.43 -0.31 -11.91
N GLY A 64 -12.28 -0.14 -12.94
CA GLY A 64 -11.84 0.26 -14.29
C GLY A 64 -11.27 1.68 -14.39
N LYS A 65 -11.47 2.53 -13.37
CA LYS A 65 -10.92 3.89 -13.31
C LYS A 65 -9.61 3.96 -12.53
N ILE A 66 -9.17 2.86 -11.94
CA ILE A 66 -7.95 2.82 -11.14
C ILE A 66 -6.78 2.50 -12.09
N PRO A 67 -5.75 3.36 -12.17
CA PRO A 67 -4.63 3.12 -13.07
C PRO A 67 -3.80 1.93 -12.61
N GLN A 68 -3.00 1.38 -13.52
CA GLN A 68 -1.94 0.43 -13.17
C GLN A 68 -0.95 1.06 -12.20
N LEU A 69 -0.38 0.26 -11.29
CA LEU A 69 0.67 0.75 -10.40
C LEU A 69 2.01 0.71 -11.15
N ILE A 70 2.42 1.86 -11.67
CA ILE A 70 3.67 2.04 -12.42
C ILE A 70 4.63 2.91 -11.61
N CYS A 71 5.92 2.53 -11.56
CA CYS A 71 6.96 3.36 -10.98
C CYS A 71 7.06 4.69 -11.74
N PRO A 72 6.98 5.86 -11.05
CA PRO A 72 7.03 7.15 -11.74
C PRO A 72 8.39 7.42 -12.38
N ASN A 73 9.47 6.87 -11.81
CA ASN A 73 10.84 7.07 -12.24
C ASN A 73 11.23 6.12 -13.39
N CYS A 74 11.36 4.81 -13.14
CA CYS A 74 11.86 3.85 -14.13
C CYS A 74 10.79 3.15 -14.98
N LYS A 75 9.51 3.52 -14.81
CA LYS A 75 8.35 2.94 -15.51
C LYS A 75 8.12 1.44 -15.33
N GLU A 76 8.80 0.82 -14.35
CA GLU A 76 8.56 -0.58 -13.98
C GLU A 76 7.10 -0.80 -13.61
N HIS A 77 6.52 -1.90 -14.09
CA HIS A 77 5.15 -2.28 -13.76
C HIS A 77 5.16 -2.98 -12.41
N ILE A 78 4.57 -2.35 -11.39
CA ILE A 78 4.66 -2.81 -9.99
C ILE A 78 3.47 -3.70 -9.63
N GLY A 79 2.30 -3.44 -10.21
CA GLY A 79 1.11 -4.23 -9.94
C GLY A 79 -0.13 -3.75 -10.69
N THR A 80 -1.20 -4.54 -10.53
CA THR A 80 -2.50 -4.30 -11.18
C THR A 80 -3.59 -4.06 -10.15
N PRO A 81 -4.53 -3.13 -10.39
CA PRO A 81 -5.70 -2.95 -9.54
C PRO A 81 -6.60 -4.19 -9.61
N ILE A 82 -7.16 -4.56 -8.47
CA ILE A 82 -8.09 -5.68 -8.30
C ILE A 82 -9.15 -5.36 -7.24
N ILE A 83 -10.26 -6.09 -7.26
CA ILE A 83 -11.13 -6.26 -6.08
C ILE A 83 -10.73 -7.54 -5.38
N TYR A 84 -10.28 -7.44 -4.13
CA TYR A 84 -10.01 -8.61 -3.32
C TYR A 84 -11.33 -9.24 -2.85
N LYS A 85 -11.72 -10.34 -3.52
CA LYS A 85 -13.03 -10.99 -3.35
C LYS A 85 -13.44 -11.26 -1.90
N LYS A 86 -12.51 -11.72 -1.03
CA LYS A 86 -12.86 -12.06 0.36
C LYS A 86 -13.33 -10.87 1.21
N GLU A 87 -12.91 -9.65 0.86
CA GLU A 87 -13.26 -8.44 1.61
C GLU A 87 -14.03 -7.41 0.75
N ASN A 88 -14.34 -7.77 -0.51
CA ASN A 88 -14.88 -6.86 -1.52
C ASN A 88 -14.17 -5.49 -1.54
N ARG A 89 -12.83 -5.52 -1.50
CA ARG A 89 -12.01 -4.34 -1.21
C ARG A 89 -10.98 -4.09 -2.29
N LEU A 90 -10.88 -2.83 -2.72
CA LEU A 90 -9.94 -2.42 -3.76
C LEU A 90 -8.49 -2.49 -3.26
N ALA A 91 -7.62 -3.04 -4.11
CA ALA A 91 -6.21 -3.19 -3.84
C ALA A 91 -5.38 -3.19 -5.13
N PHE A 92 -4.08 -2.95 -5.02
CA PHE A 92 -3.14 -3.40 -6.03
C PHE A 92 -2.66 -4.81 -5.69
N ARG A 93 -2.74 -5.74 -6.65
CA ARG A 93 -1.98 -6.99 -6.63
C ARG A 93 -0.57 -6.66 -7.11
N LEU A 94 0.41 -6.86 -6.23
CA LEU A 94 1.81 -6.60 -6.56
C LEU A 94 2.38 -7.77 -7.37
N PHE A 95 3.25 -7.47 -8.33
CA PHE A 95 4.09 -8.48 -8.95
C PHE A 95 5.21 -8.90 -8.00
N GLU A 96 5.60 -10.17 -8.08
CA GLU A 96 6.62 -10.72 -7.21
C GLU A 96 7.96 -10.03 -7.45
N GLY A 97 8.63 -9.63 -6.36
CA GLY A 97 9.91 -8.92 -6.43
C GLY A 97 9.82 -7.47 -6.92
N ALA A 98 8.65 -6.93 -7.28
CA ALA A 98 8.54 -5.58 -7.86
C ALA A 98 8.70 -4.43 -6.84
N VAL A 99 8.61 -4.73 -5.53
CA VAL A 99 8.79 -3.73 -4.47
C VAL A 99 9.77 -4.18 -3.40
N SER A 100 10.51 -3.20 -2.89
CA SER A 100 11.25 -3.29 -1.63
C SER A 100 10.44 -2.61 -0.53
N LYS A 101 10.66 -3.01 0.72
CA LYS A 101 9.91 -2.50 1.88
C LYS A 101 10.79 -2.34 3.12
N LYS A 102 10.65 -1.23 3.81
CA LYS A 102 11.29 -0.96 5.11
C LYS A 102 10.23 -0.64 6.15
N ILE A 103 10.40 -1.12 7.39
CA ILE A 103 9.51 -0.74 8.50
C ILE A 103 9.92 0.66 8.94
N VAL A 104 8.96 1.57 9.02
CA VAL A 104 9.17 2.95 9.47
C VAL A 104 8.63 3.10 10.88
N ASN A 105 9.41 3.74 11.77
CA ASN A 105 8.92 4.13 13.07
C ASN A 105 8.03 5.38 12.92
N LEU A 106 6.83 5.35 13.52
CA LEU A 106 5.85 6.43 13.43
C LEU A 106 6.33 7.75 14.07
N GLU A 107 7.30 7.68 14.97
CA GLU A 107 7.91 8.86 15.61
C GLU A 107 8.78 9.67 14.65
N SER A 108 9.41 9.02 13.66
CA SER A 108 10.30 9.64 12.68
C SER A 108 9.59 10.52 11.65
N GLN A 109 8.26 10.50 11.61
CA GLN A 109 7.43 11.29 10.69
C GLN A 109 6.73 12.48 11.36
N LYS A 110 7.11 12.85 12.59
CA LYS A 110 6.62 14.08 13.24
C LYS A 110 7.36 15.34 12.81
N ASN A 111 8.48 15.20 12.09
CA ASN A 111 9.38 16.29 11.71
C ASN A 111 9.47 16.51 10.18
N LEU A 112 8.47 16.03 9.42
CA LEU A 112 8.32 16.26 7.98
C LEU A 112 6.95 16.88 7.70
#